data_AF-A0A653BDY5-F1
#
_entry.id   AF-A0A653BDY5-F1
#
_cell.length_a   1.000
_cell.length_b   1.000
_cell.length_c   1.000
_cell.angle_alpha   90.00
_cell.angle_beta   90.00
_cell.angle_gamma   90.00
#
_symmetry.space_group_name_H-M   'P 1'
#
loop_
_entity.id
_entity.type
_entity.pdbx_description
1 polymer ?
#
loop_
_entity_poly.entity_id
_entity_poly.type
_entity_poly.pdbx_seq_one_letter_code
_entity_poly.pdbx_strand_id
1 'polypeptide(L)'
;MKHIIIIGLCFMVVNGMPYEIAEDEEGQEYYMVPLSRARRSPDTETSICVKEKSSGVAHSGNIFDKNGHRLDGSAYANKDHHSPGIKPDQFGGQWNYNHDPSRTSAFVGADHTKGYGTDAGAGIKHDIHRSKDFNVGVGVGAQKHYGGPGGDTRPQFGAFVRGSGRF
;
A
#
# COMPACT_ATOMS: atom_id res chain seq x y z
N MET A 1 -48.71 20.87 5.05
CA MET A 1 -48.35 20.07 3.86
C MET A 1 -46.84 19.85 3.69
N LYS A 2 -45.95 20.83 3.98
CA LYS A 2 -44.48 20.66 3.86
C LYS A 2 -43.86 19.60 4.78
N HIS A 3 -44.41 19.37 5.98
CA HIS A 3 -43.85 18.39 6.93
C HIS A 3 -44.14 16.92 6.59
N ILE A 4 -45.21 16.65 5.82
CA ILE A 4 -45.58 15.28 5.43
C ILE A 4 -44.57 14.72 4.41
N ILE A 5 -44.05 15.59 3.54
CA ILE A 5 -43.04 15.22 2.52
C ILE A 5 -41.71 14.84 3.19
N ILE A 6 -41.33 15.53 4.26
CA ILE A 6 -40.08 15.25 4.99
C ILE A 6 -40.16 13.90 5.74
N ILE A 7 -41.31 13.59 6.35
CA ILE A 7 -41.52 12.30 7.02
C ILE A 7 -41.52 11.16 5.98
N GLY A 8 -42.16 11.35 4.82
CA GLY A 8 -42.13 10.37 3.72
C GLY A 8 -40.73 10.10 3.17
N LEU A 9 -39.89 11.14 3.05
CA LEU A 9 -38.50 11.01 2.61
C LEU A 9 -37.66 10.19 3.60
N CYS A 10 -37.84 10.40 4.91
CA CYS A 10 -37.14 9.63 5.94
C CYS A 10 -37.51 8.13 5.92
N PHE A 11 -38.77 7.77 5.66
CA PHE A 11 -39.20 6.37 5.55
C PHE A 11 -38.64 5.66 4.31
N MET A 12 -38.41 6.38 3.19
CA MET A 12 -37.77 5.79 2.01
C MET A 12 -36.27 5.51 2.21
N VAL A 13 -35.56 6.35 2.98
CA VAL A 13 -34.12 6.15 3.24
C VAL A 13 -33.86 4.93 4.14
N VAL A 14 -34.79 4.59 5.05
CA VAL A 14 -34.65 3.42 5.93
C VAL A 14 -34.88 2.10 5.19
N ASN A 15 -35.81 2.05 4.23
CA ASN A 15 -36.10 0.83 3.44
C ASN A 15 -35.07 0.54 2.34
N GLY A 16 -34.16 1.48 2.05
CA GLY A 16 -33.11 1.34 1.03
C GLY A 16 -31.75 0.89 1.57
N MET A 17 -31.62 0.63 2.87
CA MET A 17 -30.38 0.08 3.43
C MET A 17 -30.37 -1.43 3.20
N PRO A 18 -29.38 -1.99 2.48
CA PRO A 18 -29.20 -3.44 2.41
C PRO A 18 -28.76 -3.93 3.78
N TYR A 19 -29.70 -4.37 4.60
CA TYR A 19 -29.40 -5.25 5.71
C TYR A 19 -29.30 -6.66 5.11
N GLU A 20 -28.09 -7.07 4.73
CA GLU A 20 -27.80 -8.48 4.48
C GLU A 20 -27.91 -9.21 5.82
N ILE A 21 -29.09 -9.73 6.12
CA ILE A 21 -29.29 -10.72 7.17
C ILE A 21 -28.84 -12.04 6.54
N ALA A 22 -27.72 -12.58 7.00
CA ALA A 22 -27.30 -13.92 6.62
C ALA A 22 -28.12 -14.92 7.46
N GLU A 23 -28.94 -15.72 6.79
CA GLU A 23 -29.62 -16.87 7.37
C GLU A 23 -28.72 -18.12 7.28
N ASP A 24 -28.67 -18.85 8.38
CA ASP A 24 -28.14 -20.22 8.50
C ASP A 24 -29.14 -21.21 7.85
N GLU A 25 -28.68 -22.40 7.43
CA GLU A 25 -29.54 -23.51 6.99
C GLU A 25 -30.60 -23.92 8.03
N GLU A 26 -30.44 -23.57 9.31
CA GLU A 26 -31.41 -23.79 10.40
C GLU A 26 -32.37 -22.59 10.66
N GLY A 27 -32.30 -21.51 9.87
CA GLY A 27 -33.27 -20.40 9.94
C GLY A 27 -33.15 -19.48 11.15
N GLN A 28 -31.98 -19.43 11.80
CA GLN A 28 -31.71 -18.47 12.87
C GLN A 28 -31.14 -17.16 12.32
N GLU A 29 -31.77 -16.04 12.70
CA GLU A 29 -31.33 -14.70 12.31
C GLU A 29 -30.16 -14.22 13.18
N TYR A 30 -29.01 -13.97 12.55
CA TYR A 30 -27.86 -13.36 13.21
C TYR A 30 -27.66 -11.92 12.72
N TYR A 31 -27.60 -10.98 13.67
CA TYR A 31 -27.11 -9.65 13.35
C TYR A 31 -25.62 -9.72 13.07
N MET A 32 -25.21 -9.31 11.87
CA MET A 32 -23.81 -9.03 11.57
C MET A 32 -23.37 -7.83 12.42
N VAL A 33 -22.93 -8.10 13.64
CA VAL A 33 -22.24 -7.11 14.45
C VAL A 33 -20.99 -6.76 13.66
N PRO A 34 -20.71 -5.46 13.39
CA PRO A 34 -19.43 -5.10 12.80
C PRO A 34 -18.37 -5.69 13.73
N LEU A 35 -17.58 -6.63 13.19
CA LEU A 35 -16.32 -7.04 13.81
C LEU A 35 -15.67 -5.73 14.18
N SER A 36 -15.64 -5.43 15.48
CA SER A 36 -14.92 -4.30 16.02
C SER A 36 -13.57 -4.42 15.34
N ARG A 37 -13.30 -3.48 14.41
CA ARG A 37 -12.11 -3.53 13.58
C ARG A 37 -11.01 -3.58 14.61
N ALA A 38 -10.46 -4.78 14.86
CA ALA A 38 -9.35 -4.96 15.76
C ALA A 38 -8.42 -3.88 15.29
N ARG A 39 -8.17 -2.88 16.15
CA ARG A 39 -7.32 -1.74 15.84
C ARG A 39 -6.10 -2.41 15.22
N ARG A 40 -5.99 -2.37 13.88
CA ARG A 40 -4.85 -2.97 13.19
C ARG A 40 -3.76 -2.09 13.73
N SER A 41 -2.95 -2.67 14.62
CA SER A 41 -1.87 -1.98 15.29
C SER A 41 -1.19 -1.13 14.23
N PRO A 42 -1.05 0.18 14.44
CA PRO A 42 -0.41 1.01 13.47
C PRO A 42 1.00 0.47 13.32
N ASP A 43 1.24 -0.11 12.15
CA ASP A 43 2.48 0.05 11.44
C ASP A 43 3.69 -0.79 11.85
N THR A 44 3.55 -2.09 12.03
CA THR A 44 4.69 -3.00 11.83
C THR A 44 4.22 -4.40 11.43
N GLU A 45 4.67 -4.89 10.28
CA GLU A 45 4.41 -6.23 9.75
C GLU A 45 5.73 -6.93 9.46
N THR A 46 5.99 -8.02 10.17
CA THR A 46 7.07 -8.97 9.83
C THR A 46 6.43 -10.19 9.21
N SER A 47 6.83 -10.54 7.99
CA SER A 47 6.46 -11.80 7.35
C SER A 47 7.68 -12.68 7.15
N ILE A 48 7.52 -13.95 7.47
CA ILE A 48 8.51 -15.00 7.19
C ILE A 48 7.83 -15.94 6.20
N CYS A 49 8.43 -16.12 5.03
CA CYS A 49 7.94 -17.01 4.01
C CYS A 49 8.92 -18.18 3.88
N VAL A 50 8.42 -19.40 4.06
CA VAL A 50 9.17 -20.62 3.78
C VAL A 50 8.41 -21.39 2.72
N LYS A 51 9.06 -21.59 1.58
CA LYS A 51 8.61 -22.46 0.49
C LYS A 51 9.61 -23.61 0.39
N GLU A 52 9.19 -24.68 -0.27
CA GLU A 52 10.02 -25.89 -0.47
C GLU A 52 11.43 -25.57 -0.97
N LYS A 53 11.57 -24.55 -1.81
CA LYS A 53 12.83 -24.18 -2.48
C LYS A 53 13.42 -22.84 -2.05
N SER A 54 12.73 -22.08 -1.19
CA SER A 54 13.18 -20.73 -0.84
C SER A 54 12.72 -20.32 0.55
N SER A 55 13.53 -19.54 1.25
CA SER A 55 13.16 -18.87 2.49
C SER A 55 13.30 -17.36 2.35
N GLY A 56 12.44 -16.61 3.03
CA GLY A 56 12.41 -15.17 2.95
C GLY A 56 11.92 -14.54 4.24
N VAL A 57 12.46 -13.38 4.56
CA VAL A 57 11.96 -12.51 5.64
C VAL A 57 11.73 -11.13 5.07
N ALA A 58 10.59 -10.54 5.40
CA ALA A 58 10.28 -9.16 5.08
C ALA A 58 9.77 -8.48 6.35
N HIS A 59 10.11 -7.21 6.49
CA HIS A 59 9.69 -6.36 7.58
C HIS A 59 9.26 -5.02 7.00
N SER A 60 8.12 -4.53 7.41
CA SER A 60 7.64 -3.20 7.04
C SER A 60 7.00 -2.53 8.24
N GLY A 61 7.04 -1.21 8.31
CA GLY A 61 6.44 -0.49 9.41
C GLY A 61 6.62 1.01 9.31
N ASN A 62 5.98 1.72 10.23
CA ASN A 62 6.14 3.15 10.39
C ASN A 62 7.31 3.42 11.31
N ILE A 63 8.23 4.23 10.82
CA ILE A 63 9.41 4.69 11.55
C ILE A 63 9.06 5.97 12.31
N PHE A 64 8.19 6.81 11.74
CA PHE A 64 7.78 8.09 12.30
C PHE A 64 6.39 8.49 11.84
N ASP A 65 5.50 8.81 12.78
CA ASP A 65 4.19 9.42 12.49
C ASP A 65 3.92 10.54 13.50
N LYS A 66 4.03 11.80 13.04
CA LYS A 66 3.75 12.96 13.89
C LYS A 66 3.36 14.18 13.06
N ASN A 67 2.31 14.88 13.49
CA ASN A 67 1.90 16.17 12.93
C ASN A 67 1.69 16.16 11.40
N GLY A 68 1.16 15.07 10.85
CA GLY A 68 0.94 14.92 9.40
C GLY A 68 2.22 14.60 8.61
N HIS A 69 3.31 14.30 9.28
CA HIS A 69 4.52 13.71 8.71
C HIS A 69 4.55 12.22 9.02
N ARG A 70 4.60 11.39 7.98
CA ARG A 70 4.63 9.94 8.09
C ARG A 70 5.82 9.39 7.30
N LEU A 71 6.67 8.60 7.94
CA LEU A 71 7.78 7.89 7.33
C LEU A 71 7.57 6.39 7.54
N ASP A 72 7.29 5.69 6.46
CA ASP A 72 7.18 4.24 6.42
C ASP A 72 8.46 3.65 5.83
N GLY A 73 8.90 2.52 6.36
CA GLY A 73 10.05 1.78 5.86
C GLY A 73 9.74 0.31 5.69
N SER A 74 10.35 -0.30 4.68
CA SER A 74 10.32 -1.74 4.44
C SER A 74 11.70 -2.25 4.06
N ALA A 75 11.97 -3.49 4.43
CA ALA A 75 13.16 -4.23 4.05
C ALA A 75 12.82 -5.72 3.93
N TYR A 76 13.51 -6.42 3.04
CA TYR A 76 13.35 -7.86 2.88
C TYR A 76 14.64 -8.53 2.41
N ALA A 77 14.72 -9.84 2.64
CA ALA A 77 15.77 -10.70 2.13
C ALA A 77 15.19 -12.08 1.81
N ASN A 78 15.54 -12.62 0.64
CA ASN A 78 15.13 -13.93 0.16
C ASN A 78 16.35 -14.76 -0.24
N LYS A 79 16.27 -16.06 0.01
CA LYS A 79 17.28 -17.06 -0.31
C LYS A 79 16.64 -18.22 -1.06
N ASP A 80 17.17 -18.56 -2.21
CA ASP A 80 16.89 -19.81 -2.92
C ASP A 80 17.88 -20.88 -2.46
N HIS A 81 17.36 -22.03 -2.03
CA HIS A 81 18.18 -23.14 -1.56
C HIS A 81 18.96 -23.84 -2.69
N HIS A 82 18.59 -23.62 -3.96
CA HIS A 82 19.34 -24.12 -5.12
C HIS A 82 20.52 -23.21 -5.49
N SER A 83 20.56 -21.98 -4.97
CA SER A 83 21.63 -21.03 -5.25
C SER A 83 22.82 -21.25 -4.30
N PRO A 84 24.06 -21.37 -4.82
CA PRO A 84 25.22 -21.68 -4.01
C PRO A 84 25.55 -20.56 -3.01
N GLY A 85 25.96 -20.96 -1.79
CA GLY A 85 26.43 -20.09 -0.71
C GLY A 85 25.35 -19.63 0.26
N ILE A 86 25.79 -19.03 1.37
CA ILE A 86 24.92 -18.61 2.49
C ILE A 86 24.29 -17.22 2.30
N LYS A 87 24.70 -16.47 1.27
CA LYS A 87 24.22 -15.11 1.02
C LYS A 87 22.80 -15.14 0.44
N PRO A 88 21.92 -14.19 0.82
CA PRO A 88 20.63 -14.00 0.18
C PRO A 88 20.78 -13.83 -1.34
N ASP A 89 19.83 -14.36 -2.08
CA ASP A 89 19.79 -14.20 -3.54
C ASP A 89 19.05 -12.93 -3.95
N GLN A 90 18.20 -12.41 -3.07
CA GLN A 90 17.58 -11.11 -3.26
C GLN A 90 17.48 -10.40 -1.91
N PHE A 91 17.70 -9.10 -1.89
CA PHE A 91 17.39 -8.27 -0.73
C PHE A 91 17.11 -6.86 -1.19
N GLY A 92 16.28 -6.14 -0.44
CA GLY A 92 15.91 -4.79 -0.81
C GLY A 92 15.17 -4.09 0.29
N GLY A 93 14.76 -2.86 0.00
CA GLY A 93 13.99 -2.05 0.92
C GLY A 93 13.60 -0.72 0.32
N GLN A 94 12.62 -0.09 0.96
CA GLN A 94 12.08 1.19 0.54
C GLN A 94 11.73 2.05 1.75
N TRP A 95 11.96 3.35 1.62
CA TRP A 95 11.44 4.36 2.53
C TRP A 95 10.46 5.25 1.78
N ASN A 96 9.32 5.50 2.41
CA ASN A 96 8.25 6.33 1.90
C ASN A 96 7.95 7.41 2.93
N TYR A 97 8.15 8.67 2.56
CA TYR A 97 7.79 9.83 3.35
C TYR A 97 6.54 10.47 2.79
N ASN A 98 5.55 10.73 3.63
CA ASN A 98 4.28 11.37 3.31
C ASN A 98 4.09 12.59 4.21
N HIS A 99 3.76 13.73 3.61
CA HIS A 99 3.42 14.95 4.32
C HIS A 99 1.98 15.36 3.96
N ASP A 100 1.02 14.90 4.76
CA ASP A 100 -0.41 15.03 4.52
C ASP A 100 -0.89 16.48 4.35
N PRO A 101 -0.44 17.46 5.17
CA PRO A 101 -0.83 18.86 4.99
C PRO A 101 -0.48 19.42 3.60
N SER A 102 0.69 19.05 3.09
CA SER A 102 1.14 19.46 1.74
C SER A 102 0.72 18.50 0.63
N ARG A 103 0.12 17.36 0.98
CA ARG A 103 -0.21 16.24 0.08
C ARG A 103 0.96 15.79 -0.80
N THR A 104 2.16 15.96 -0.29
CA THR A 104 3.40 15.62 -0.98
C THR A 104 3.95 14.35 -0.37
N SER A 105 4.45 13.46 -1.21
CA SER A 105 5.18 12.28 -0.77
C SER A 105 6.49 12.13 -1.52
N ALA A 106 7.46 11.52 -0.88
CA ALA A 106 8.74 11.15 -1.46
C ALA A 106 9.01 9.68 -1.16
N PHE A 107 9.71 9.01 -2.05
CA PHE A 107 10.13 7.63 -1.84
C PHE A 107 11.56 7.44 -2.31
N VAL A 108 12.25 6.51 -1.68
CA VAL A 108 13.56 6.01 -2.10
C VAL A 108 13.62 4.53 -1.81
N GLY A 109 14.16 3.74 -2.72
CA GLY A 109 14.29 2.30 -2.54
C GLY A 109 15.41 1.72 -3.37
N ALA A 110 15.82 0.54 -2.97
CA ALA A 110 16.79 -0.26 -3.71
C ALA A 110 16.49 -1.75 -3.55
N ASP A 111 16.64 -2.48 -4.65
CA ASP A 111 16.40 -3.91 -4.75
C ASP A 111 17.61 -4.54 -5.43
N HIS A 112 18.28 -5.43 -4.71
CA HIS A 112 19.41 -6.20 -5.22
C HIS A 112 18.99 -7.63 -5.51
N THR A 113 19.35 -8.12 -6.68
CA THR A 113 19.20 -9.52 -7.07
C THR A 113 20.55 -10.08 -7.51
N LYS A 114 20.97 -11.16 -6.86
CA LYS A 114 22.24 -11.84 -7.12
C LYS A 114 22.31 -12.29 -8.58
N GLY A 115 23.40 -11.92 -9.23
CA GLY A 115 23.62 -12.23 -10.65
C GLY A 115 22.88 -11.31 -11.62
N TYR A 116 21.97 -10.46 -11.15
CA TYR A 116 21.21 -9.52 -11.98
C TYR A 116 21.52 -8.06 -11.71
N GLY A 117 22.02 -7.69 -10.53
CA GLY A 117 22.40 -6.31 -10.21
C GLY A 117 21.53 -5.69 -9.12
N THR A 118 21.57 -4.36 -9.03
CA THR A 118 20.82 -3.55 -8.06
C THR A 118 20.02 -2.48 -8.78
N ASP A 119 18.72 -2.46 -8.59
CA ASP A 119 17.83 -1.39 -9.03
C ASP A 119 17.65 -0.41 -7.89
N ALA A 120 18.02 0.86 -8.09
CA ALA A 120 17.76 1.91 -7.11
C ALA A 120 16.90 3.01 -7.73
N GLY A 121 15.97 3.53 -6.97
CA GLY A 121 15.07 4.57 -7.44
C GLY A 121 14.62 5.51 -6.34
N ALA A 122 14.32 6.74 -6.72
CA ALA A 122 13.73 7.73 -5.85
C ALA A 122 12.77 8.63 -6.62
N GLY A 123 11.81 9.22 -5.92
CA GLY A 123 10.88 10.13 -6.55
C GLY A 123 10.04 10.92 -5.57
N ILE A 124 9.33 11.91 -6.10
CA ILE A 124 8.46 12.80 -5.37
C ILE A 124 7.11 12.83 -6.08
N LYS A 125 6.03 12.90 -5.31
CA LYS A 125 4.64 12.95 -5.80
C LYS A 125 3.92 14.06 -5.05
N HIS A 126 2.98 14.71 -5.72
CA HIS A 126 2.15 15.75 -5.15
C HIS A 126 0.71 15.58 -5.63
N ASP A 127 -0.23 15.50 -4.70
CA ASP A 127 -1.66 15.47 -5.04
C ASP A 127 -2.20 16.89 -5.19
N ILE A 128 -2.51 17.23 -6.44
CA ILE A 128 -3.16 18.49 -6.81
C ILE A 128 -4.57 18.53 -6.18
N HIS A 129 -5.30 17.42 -6.29
CA HIS A 129 -6.64 17.28 -5.73
C HIS A 129 -6.84 15.91 -5.08
N ARG A 130 -7.41 15.89 -3.88
CA ARG A 130 -7.73 14.66 -3.15
C ARG A 130 -9.09 14.84 -2.46
N SER A 131 -10.09 14.11 -2.94
CA SER A 131 -11.41 13.95 -2.32
C SER A 131 -11.71 12.46 -2.13
N LYS A 132 -12.89 12.15 -1.56
CA LYS A 132 -13.30 10.76 -1.31
C LYS A 132 -13.51 9.97 -2.61
N ASP A 133 -13.99 10.65 -3.66
CA ASP A 133 -14.43 10.02 -4.90
C ASP A 133 -13.51 10.35 -6.09
N PHE A 134 -12.60 11.30 -5.92
CA PHE A 134 -11.70 11.76 -6.97
C PHE A 134 -10.32 12.17 -6.44
N ASN A 135 -9.26 11.67 -7.07
CA ASN A 135 -7.88 12.06 -6.79
C ASN A 135 -7.16 12.35 -8.11
N VAL A 136 -6.40 13.44 -8.14
CA VAL A 136 -5.45 13.76 -9.21
C VAL A 136 -4.15 14.27 -8.61
N GLY A 137 -3.03 13.78 -9.13
CA GLY A 137 -1.70 14.20 -8.72
C GLY A 137 -0.68 14.08 -9.84
N VAL A 138 0.51 14.60 -9.56
CA VAL A 138 1.67 14.52 -10.43
C VAL A 138 2.84 13.94 -9.66
N GLY A 139 3.79 13.36 -10.38
CA GLY A 139 5.01 12.87 -9.77
C GLY A 139 6.17 12.88 -10.73
N VAL A 140 7.36 12.91 -10.16
CA VAL A 140 8.63 12.77 -10.88
C VAL A 140 9.48 11.74 -10.16
N GLY A 141 10.31 11.02 -10.91
CA GLY A 141 11.19 10.03 -10.34
C GLY A 141 12.42 9.77 -11.20
N ALA A 142 13.40 9.17 -10.58
CA ALA A 142 14.62 8.69 -11.20
C ALA A 142 14.85 7.24 -10.77
N GLN A 143 15.30 6.41 -11.69
CA GLN A 143 15.71 5.04 -11.42
C GLN A 143 16.98 4.70 -12.17
N LYS A 144 17.83 3.86 -11.58
CA LYS A 144 19.05 3.38 -12.20
C LYS A 144 19.34 1.95 -11.75
N HIS A 145 19.64 1.11 -12.72
CA HIS A 145 20.16 -0.24 -12.50
C HIS A 145 21.69 -0.23 -12.49
N TYR A 146 22.28 -0.96 -11.54
CA TYR A 146 23.73 -1.10 -11.33
C TYR A 146 24.14 -2.57 -11.35
N GLY A 147 25.17 -2.93 -12.13
CA GLY A 147 25.70 -4.30 -12.22
C GLY A 147 24.89 -5.24 -13.11
N GLY A 148 25.07 -6.56 -12.91
CA GLY A 148 24.43 -7.60 -13.72
C GLY A 148 25.13 -7.91 -15.06
N PRO A 149 24.63 -8.87 -15.84
CA PRO A 149 25.26 -9.32 -17.10
C PRO A 149 25.23 -8.24 -18.18
N GLY A 150 24.30 -7.28 -18.08
CA GLY A 150 24.19 -6.11 -18.96
C GLY A 150 24.94 -4.87 -18.47
N GLY A 151 25.53 -4.90 -17.28
CA GLY A 151 26.19 -3.76 -16.64
C GLY A 151 25.23 -2.63 -16.23
N ASP A 152 25.83 -1.51 -15.83
CA ASP A 152 25.08 -0.33 -15.40
C ASP A 152 24.23 0.26 -16.52
N THR A 153 22.97 0.53 -16.22
CA THR A 153 22.09 1.26 -17.13
C THR A 153 22.27 2.78 -16.95
N ARG A 154 21.88 3.54 -17.98
CA ARG A 154 21.76 4.99 -17.85
C ARG A 154 20.60 5.32 -16.90
N PRO A 155 20.75 6.33 -16.02
CA PRO A 155 19.64 6.77 -15.19
C PRO A 155 18.45 7.17 -16.06
N GLN A 156 17.28 6.68 -15.70
CA GLN A 156 16.01 6.99 -16.33
C GLN A 156 15.25 7.98 -15.46
N PHE A 157 14.76 9.06 -16.07
CA PHE A 157 13.95 10.07 -15.40
C PHE A 157 12.58 10.10 -16.05
N GLY A 158 11.55 10.24 -15.23
CA GLY A 158 10.18 10.29 -15.72
C GLY A 158 9.32 11.23 -14.90
N ALA A 159 8.36 11.85 -15.56
CA ALA A 159 7.25 12.53 -14.93
C ALA A 159 5.96 11.79 -15.29
N PHE A 160 4.99 11.77 -14.38
CA PHE A 160 3.72 11.09 -14.59
C PHE A 160 2.58 11.87 -13.93
N VAL A 161 1.38 11.69 -14.48
CA VAL A 161 0.12 12.15 -13.89
C VAL A 161 -0.60 10.91 -13.37
N ARG A 162 -1.15 11.01 -12.16
CA ARG A 162 -2.00 9.98 -11.56
C ARG A 162 -3.41 10.53 -11.39
N GLY A 163 -4.40 9.72 -11.70
CA GLY A 163 -5.80 10.04 -11.49
C GLY A 163 -6.58 8.80 -11.11
N SER A 164 -7.43 8.89 -10.10
CA SER A 164 -8.39 7.85 -9.77
C SER A 164 -9.73 8.46 -9.43
N GLY A 165 -10.81 7.80 -9.88
CA GLY A 165 -12.18 8.20 -9.60
C GLY A 165 -13.03 6.97 -9.32
N ARG A 166 -13.98 7.09 -8.40
CA ARG A 166 -15.05 6.11 -8.19
C ARG A 166 -16.36 6.78 -8.57
N PHE A 167 -17.11 6.12 -9.44
CA PHE A 167 -18.42 6.52 -9.95
C PHE A 167 -19.41 5.39 -9.70
#